data_AF-A0A9P7DZH8-F1
#
_entry.id   AF-A0A9P7DZH8-F1
#
_cell.length_a   1.000
_cell.length_b   1.000
_cell.length_c   1.000
_cell.angle_alpha   90.00
_cell.angle_beta   90.00
_cell.angle_gamma   90.00
#
_symmetry.space_group_name_H-M   'P 1'
#
loop_
_entity.id
_entity.type
_entity.pdbx_description
1 polymer ?
#
loop_
_entity_poly.entity_id
_entity_poly.type
_entity_poly.pdbx_seq_one_letter_code
_entity_poly.pdbx_strand_id
1 'polypeptide(L)'
;KLQMEVMHLIQDVIQAKDFNQRDLDVFSVRKCLHTLDNHTTNKESAIFPDDWVGTDVTIDIPTKLKDNQSQSFSILGFHYQPLIAVIHSAFADIQANTFHLFPFKCLWKDPLDNQEQCIFDELYTSNSWLEAQDDLQRQPKEPGCSLEHVIMGLMFFSDVTHLANFRTAKAWPLYLYFGNLSKYACSSPTSDACHLVGFFPSVCQ
;
A
#
# COMPACT_ATOMS: atom_id res chain seq x y z
N LYS A 1 -7.62 -17.85 -23.26
CA LYS A 1 -7.39 -17.19 -21.95
C LYS A 1 -8.22 -17.88 -20.85
N LEU A 2 -9.55 -17.87 -20.93
CA LEU A 2 -10.46 -18.53 -19.98
C LEU A 2 -10.14 -20.01 -19.71
N GLN A 3 -9.86 -20.80 -20.75
CA GLN A 3 -9.53 -22.23 -20.58
C GLN A 3 -8.22 -22.45 -19.81
N MET A 4 -7.22 -21.58 -19.97
CA MET A 4 -5.96 -21.70 -19.24
C MET A 4 -6.14 -21.30 -17.77
N GLU A 5 -6.93 -20.27 -17.49
CA GLU A 5 -7.27 -19.85 -16.12
C GLU A 5 -8.08 -20.93 -15.39
N VAL A 6 -9.01 -21.60 -16.08
CA VAL A 6 -9.76 -22.73 -15.50
C VAL A 6 -8.86 -23.92 -15.20
N MET A 7 -7.91 -24.25 -16.10
CA MET A 7 -6.97 -25.34 -15.84
C MET A 7 -6.03 -25.02 -14.67
N HIS A 8 -5.51 -23.79 -14.59
CA HIS A 8 -4.71 -23.32 -13.46
C HIS A 8 -5.49 -23.42 -12.14
N LEU A 9 -6.74 -22.94 -12.10
CA LEU A 9 -7.58 -23.06 -10.90
C LEU A 9 -7.76 -24.52 -10.46
N ILE A 10 -8.02 -25.43 -11.40
CA ILE A 10 -8.24 -26.84 -11.05
C ILE A 10 -6.95 -27.49 -10.57
N GLN A 11 -5.84 -27.27 -11.27
CA GLN A 11 -4.62 -28.04 -11.09
C GLN A 11 -3.72 -27.46 -10.00
N ASP A 12 -3.62 -26.14 -9.92
CA ASP A 12 -2.67 -25.46 -9.03
C ASP A 12 -3.34 -24.99 -7.73
N VAL A 13 -4.67 -24.86 -7.70
CA VAL A 13 -5.41 -24.42 -6.50
C VAL A 13 -6.24 -25.55 -5.91
N ILE A 14 -7.20 -26.12 -6.66
CA ILE A 14 -8.14 -27.12 -6.10
C ILE A 14 -7.44 -28.45 -5.79
N GLN A 15 -6.38 -28.79 -6.52
CA GLN A 15 -5.59 -30.01 -6.30
C GLN A 15 -4.33 -29.81 -5.45
N ALA A 16 -4.10 -28.60 -4.92
CA ALA A 16 -2.98 -28.32 -4.04
C ALA A 16 -3.09 -29.14 -2.74
N LYS A 17 -1.96 -29.59 -2.19
CA LYS A 17 -1.92 -30.50 -1.03
C LYS A 17 -2.44 -29.89 0.26
N ASP A 18 -2.38 -28.57 0.35
CA ASP A 18 -2.84 -27.71 1.44
C ASP A 18 -4.29 -27.24 1.24
N PHE A 19 -4.90 -27.50 0.09
CA PHE A 19 -6.29 -27.15 -0.19
C PHE A 19 -7.24 -28.30 0.18
N ASN A 20 -8.19 -28.05 1.09
CA ASN A 20 -9.19 -29.02 1.48
C ASN A 20 -10.44 -28.92 0.57
N GLN A 21 -10.59 -29.88 -0.33
CA GLN A 21 -11.71 -29.91 -1.28
C GLN A 21 -13.10 -29.97 -0.62
N ARG A 22 -13.19 -30.47 0.63
CA ARG A 22 -14.47 -30.54 1.36
C ARG A 22 -15.03 -29.16 1.73
N ASP A 23 -14.20 -28.12 1.72
CA ASP A 23 -14.65 -26.75 1.98
C ASP A 23 -15.55 -26.23 0.83
N LEU A 24 -15.41 -26.80 -0.37
CA LEU A 24 -16.27 -26.50 -1.53
C LEU A 24 -17.68 -27.10 -1.39
N ASP A 25 -17.87 -28.15 -0.60
CA ASP A 25 -19.17 -28.78 -0.40
C ASP A 25 -20.14 -27.89 0.39
N VAL A 26 -19.58 -27.04 1.27
CA VAL A 26 -20.33 -26.03 2.04
C VAL A 26 -20.46 -24.71 1.27
N PHE A 27 -19.62 -24.51 0.25
CA PHE A 27 -19.57 -23.30 -0.56
C PHE A 27 -20.78 -23.21 -1.48
N SER A 28 -21.64 -22.22 -1.22
CA SER A 28 -22.77 -21.89 -2.09
C SER A 28 -22.71 -20.41 -2.42
N VAL A 29 -22.53 -20.10 -3.70
CA VAL A 29 -22.50 -18.71 -4.20
C VAL A 29 -23.75 -17.96 -3.75
N ARG A 30 -24.93 -18.59 -3.78
CA ARG A 30 -26.18 -17.97 -3.31
C ARG A 30 -26.18 -17.69 -1.82
N LYS A 31 -25.63 -18.59 -0.99
CA LYS A 31 -25.54 -18.39 0.47
C LYS A 31 -24.51 -17.30 0.81
N CYS A 32 -23.38 -17.26 0.10
CA CYS A 32 -22.36 -16.22 0.25
C CYS A 32 -22.90 -14.85 -0.17
N LEU A 33 -23.56 -14.75 -1.34
CA LEU A 33 -24.20 -13.52 -1.81
C LEU A 33 -25.31 -13.05 -0.86
N HIS A 34 -26.15 -13.97 -0.39
CA HIS A 34 -27.18 -13.65 0.59
C HIS A 34 -26.62 -13.23 1.95
N THR A 35 -25.43 -13.74 2.34
CA THR A 35 -24.73 -13.27 3.55
C THR A 35 -24.23 -11.84 3.34
N LEU A 36 -23.60 -11.54 2.20
CA LEU A 36 -23.19 -10.18 1.80
C LEU A 36 -24.38 -9.19 1.73
N ASP A 37 -25.52 -9.62 1.19
CA ASP A 37 -26.73 -8.79 1.08
C ASP A 37 -27.45 -8.61 2.43
N ASN A 38 -27.41 -9.59 3.33
CA ASN A 38 -28.01 -9.43 4.65
C ASN A 38 -27.17 -8.52 5.55
N HIS A 39 -25.84 -8.51 5.39
CA HIS A 39 -24.97 -7.57 6.09
C HIS A 39 -25.15 -6.11 5.64
N THR A 40 -25.85 -5.84 4.53
CA THR A 40 -26.20 -4.47 4.12
C THR A 40 -27.52 -3.95 4.72
N THR A 41 -28.32 -4.79 5.39
CA THR A 41 -29.62 -4.38 5.97
C THR A 41 -29.57 -3.93 7.43
N ASN A 42 -28.55 -4.34 8.19
CA ASN A 42 -28.23 -3.72 9.47
C ASN A 42 -27.28 -2.55 9.23
N LYS A 43 -27.52 -1.41 9.89
CA LYS A 43 -26.63 -0.23 9.91
C LYS A 43 -25.33 -0.53 10.67
N GLU A 44 -24.61 -1.56 10.28
CA GLU A 44 -23.34 -1.94 10.87
C GLU A 44 -22.21 -1.53 9.93
N SER A 45 -21.13 -1.05 10.56
CA SER A 45 -19.86 -0.66 9.96
C SER A 45 -19.41 -1.62 8.87
N ALA A 46 -18.77 -1.09 7.82
CA ALA A 46 -18.09 -1.91 6.83
C ALA A 46 -17.25 -3.00 7.55
N ILE A 47 -17.45 -4.26 7.16
CA ILE A 47 -16.70 -5.39 7.74
C ILE A 47 -15.32 -5.37 7.09
N PHE A 48 -14.32 -4.96 7.86
CA PHE A 48 -12.92 -5.06 7.46
C PHE A 48 -12.35 -6.43 7.85
N PRO A 49 -11.38 -6.97 7.10
CA PRO A 49 -10.66 -8.17 7.51
C PRO A 49 -10.00 -8.02 8.89
N ASP A 50 -9.77 -9.13 9.59
CA ASP A 50 -9.20 -9.16 10.96
C ASP A 50 -7.85 -8.43 11.08
N ASP A 51 -7.11 -8.28 9.98
CA ASP A 51 -5.80 -7.61 9.93
C ASP A 51 -5.91 -6.06 9.96
N TRP A 52 -7.12 -5.51 9.94
CA TRP A 52 -7.38 -4.08 9.96
C TRP A 52 -7.72 -3.59 11.37
N VAL A 53 -7.14 -2.45 11.73
CA VAL A 53 -7.32 -1.80 13.02
C VAL A 53 -8.23 -0.58 12.86
N GLY A 54 -9.34 -0.57 13.59
CA GLY A 54 -10.20 0.60 13.74
C GLY A 54 -9.72 1.50 14.88
N THR A 55 -9.56 2.79 14.63
CA THR A 55 -9.17 3.79 15.64
C THR A 55 -9.81 5.13 15.34
N ASP A 56 -9.96 5.94 16.39
CA ASP A 56 -10.25 7.36 16.26
C ASP A 56 -8.92 8.12 16.30
N VAL A 57 -8.75 9.10 15.41
CA VAL A 57 -7.52 9.89 15.30
C VAL A 57 -7.84 11.36 15.44
N THR A 58 -7.14 12.06 16.32
CA THR A 58 -7.18 13.52 16.41
C THR A 58 -5.92 14.09 15.77
N ILE A 59 -6.10 14.94 14.75
CA ILE A 59 -5.01 15.65 14.07
C ILE A 59 -5.12 17.15 14.33
N ASP A 60 -4.00 17.82 14.50
CA ASP A 60 -3.96 19.27 14.64
C ASP A 60 -3.71 19.92 13.28
N ILE A 61 -4.71 20.62 12.77
CA ILE A 61 -4.64 21.29 11.47
C ILE A 61 -4.08 22.71 11.69
N PRO A 62 -2.94 23.07 11.07
CA PRO A 62 -2.41 24.42 11.18
C PRO A 62 -3.31 25.41 10.42
N THR A 63 -3.87 26.37 11.14
CA THR A 63 -4.70 27.44 10.56
C THR A 63 -3.82 28.64 10.21
N LYS A 64 -4.02 29.29 9.06
CA LYS A 64 -3.29 30.53 8.66
C LYS A 64 -3.63 31.77 9.52
N LEU A 65 -4.29 31.59 10.66
CA LEU A 65 -4.64 32.68 11.57
C LEU A 65 -3.38 33.17 12.29
N LYS A 66 -3.27 34.49 12.45
CA LYS A 66 -2.07 35.19 12.97
C LYS A 66 -1.61 34.73 14.37
N ASP A 67 -2.42 33.94 15.07
CA ASP A 67 -2.23 33.55 16.46
C ASP A 67 -1.69 32.10 16.64
N ASN A 68 -1.26 31.44 15.55
CA ASN A 68 -0.71 30.06 15.57
C ASN A 68 -1.61 29.01 16.26
N GLN A 69 -2.91 29.28 16.44
CA GLN A 69 -3.83 28.33 17.03
C GLN A 69 -4.13 27.22 16.00
N SER A 70 -3.56 26.04 16.23
CA SER A 70 -3.93 24.82 15.53
C SER A 70 -5.35 24.42 15.91
N GLN A 71 -6.14 24.00 14.93
CA GLN A 71 -7.47 23.46 15.18
C GLN A 71 -7.41 21.94 15.19
N SER A 72 -7.70 21.33 16.34
CA SER A 72 -7.80 19.88 16.45
C SER A 72 -9.03 19.37 15.70
N PHE A 73 -8.84 18.35 14.88
CA PHE A 73 -9.86 17.70 14.08
C PHE A 73 -9.88 16.20 14.39
N SER A 74 -11.04 15.69 14.81
CA SER A 74 -11.19 14.27 15.17
C SER A 74 -11.82 13.50 14.01
N ILE A 75 -11.10 12.49 13.53
CA ILE A 75 -11.52 11.53 12.52
C ILE A 75 -11.99 10.29 13.27
N LEU A 76 -13.30 10.07 13.30
CA LEU A 76 -13.91 8.94 14.01
C LEU A 76 -14.11 7.75 13.06
N GLY A 77 -13.64 6.57 13.43
CA GLY A 77 -13.77 5.36 12.62
C GLY A 77 -12.77 5.27 11.46
N PHE A 78 -11.54 5.75 11.66
CA PHE A 78 -10.44 5.48 10.73
C PHE A 78 -10.05 4.00 10.83
N HIS A 79 -9.96 3.33 9.68
CA HIS A 79 -9.54 1.93 9.62
C HIS A 79 -8.25 1.83 8.82
N TYR A 80 -7.25 1.10 9.32
CA TYR A 80 -5.96 0.98 8.67
C TYR A 80 -5.26 -0.34 8.93
N GLN A 81 -4.30 -0.69 8.08
CA GLN A 81 -3.38 -1.78 8.33
C GLN A 81 -2.10 -1.25 9.01
N PRO A 82 -1.60 -1.90 10.08
CA PRO A 82 -0.35 -1.51 10.70
C PRO A 82 0.79 -1.47 9.68
N LEU A 83 1.47 -0.33 9.58
CA LEU A 83 2.48 -0.09 8.54
C LEU A 83 3.61 -1.15 8.55
N ILE A 84 4.01 -1.60 9.74
CA ILE A 84 5.02 -2.66 9.89
C ILE A 84 4.53 -3.97 9.26
N ALA A 85 3.25 -4.33 9.42
CA ALA A 85 2.67 -5.52 8.80
C ALA A 85 2.64 -5.39 7.27
N VAL A 86 2.31 -4.21 6.75
CA VAL A 86 2.33 -3.94 5.30
C VAL A 86 3.75 -4.05 4.75
N ILE A 87 4.75 -3.50 5.44
CA ILE A 87 6.16 -3.61 5.05
C ILE A 87 6.62 -5.07 5.05
N HIS A 88 6.32 -5.84 6.11
CA HIS A 88 6.66 -7.26 6.14
C HIS A 88 6.02 -8.04 4.99
N SER A 89 4.75 -7.78 4.70
CA SER A 89 4.05 -8.40 3.57
C SER A 89 4.73 -8.07 2.24
N ALA A 90 5.11 -6.81 2.02
CA ALA A 90 5.79 -6.37 0.81
C ALA A 90 7.16 -7.05 0.59
N PHE A 91 7.91 -7.31 1.66
CA PHE A 91 9.18 -8.04 1.58
C PHE A 91 9.02 -9.56 1.49
N ALA A 92 7.87 -10.10 1.91
CA ALA A 92 7.54 -11.52 1.76
C ALA A 92 7.00 -11.85 0.35
N ASP A 93 6.52 -10.84 -0.39
CA ASP A 93 5.99 -10.97 -1.74
C ASP A 93 7.10 -11.24 -2.77
N ILE A 94 6.76 -11.92 -3.87
CA ILE A 94 7.68 -12.17 -4.98
C ILE A 94 8.19 -10.87 -5.62
N GLN A 95 7.42 -9.79 -5.51
CA GLN A 95 7.77 -8.47 -6.02
C GLN A 95 8.93 -7.79 -5.27
N ALA A 96 9.26 -8.24 -4.05
CA ALA A 96 10.41 -7.74 -3.31
C ALA A 96 11.72 -7.87 -4.11
N ASN A 97 11.80 -8.84 -5.03
CA ASN A 97 12.97 -9.02 -5.92
C ASN A 97 13.18 -7.86 -6.90
N THR A 98 12.17 -7.04 -7.12
CA THR A 98 12.24 -5.86 -7.99
C THR A 98 12.54 -4.56 -7.24
N PHE A 99 12.66 -4.62 -5.91
CA PHE A 99 12.98 -3.44 -5.10
C PHE A 99 14.43 -3.02 -5.29
N HIS A 100 14.61 -1.72 -5.54
CA HIS A 100 15.90 -1.06 -5.43
C HIS A 100 16.19 -0.79 -3.96
N LEU A 101 16.96 -1.68 -3.34
CA LEU A 101 17.35 -1.58 -1.93
C LEU A 101 18.53 -0.63 -1.71
N PHE A 102 19.40 -0.50 -2.72
CA PHE A 102 20.58 0.35 -2.66
C PHE A 102 20.44 1.52 -3.62
N PRO A 103 20.62 2.76 -3.14
CA PRO A 103 20.56 3.93 -4.00
C PRO A 103 21.82 4.08 -4.85
N PHE A 104 21.68 4.80 -5.95
CA PHE A 104 22.78 5.10 -6.86
C PHE A 104 22.55 6.44 -7.55
N LYS A 105 23.63 7.08 -8.02
CA LYS A 105 23.53 8.29 -8.85
C LYS A 105 23.35 7.89 -10.31
N CYS A 106 22.34 8.45 -10.95
CA CYS A 106 22.18 8.35 -12.40
C CYS A 106 22.73 9.63 -13.04
N LEU A 107 23.77 9.50 -13.88
CA LEU A 107 24.42 10.63 -14.54
C LEU A 107 24.17 10.55 -16.03
N TRP A 108 23.64 11.62 -16.61
CA TRP A 108 23.64 11.83 -18.05
C TRP A 108 24.90 12.57 -18.45
N LYS A 109 25.49 12.15 -19.56
CA LYS A 109 26.69 12.76 -20.11
C LYS A 109 26.40 13.24 -21.52
N ASP A 110 26.57 14.54 -21.74
CA ASP A 110 26.35 15.12 -23.05
C ASP A 110 27.45 14.62 -24.03
N PRO A 111 27.06 14.03 -25.18
CA PRO A 111 28.00 13.50 -26.15
C PRO A 111 28.82 14.58 -26.89
N LEU A 112 28.42 15.85 -26.84
CA LEU A 112 29.05 16.95 -27.57
C LEU A 112 30.07 17.72 -26.72
N ASP A 113 29.74 18.01 -25.46
CA ASP A 113 30.58 18.82 -24.58
C ASP A 113 31.13 18.07 -23.35
N ASN A 114 30.76 16.78 -23.20
CA ASN A 114 31.21 15.89 -22.14
C ASN A 114 30.86 16.41 -20.72
N GLN A 115 29.87 17.31 -20.61
CA GLN A 115 29.32 17.73 -19.33
C GLN A 115 28.46 16.61 -18.72
N GLU A 116 28.56 16.46 -17.40
CA GLU A 116 27.80 15.46 -16.64
C GLU A 116 26.73 16.16 -15.81
N GLN A 117 25.51 15.64 -15.86
CA GLN A 117 24.36 16.14 -15.12
C GLN A 117 23.65 14.98 -14.42
N CYS A 118 23.18 15.20 -13.20
CA CYS A 118 22.40 14.20 -12.48
C CYS A 118 20.99 14.11 -13.08
N ILE A 119 20.56 12.89 -13.41
CA ILE A 119 19.18 12.62 -13.78
C ILE A 119 18.36 12.49 -12.50
N PHE A 120 17.27 13.23 -12.42
CA PHE A 120 16.28 13.12 -11.34
C PHE A 120 15.07 12.37 -11.87
N ASP A 121 14.96 11.09 -11.53
CA ASP A 121 13.86 10.25 -12.02
C ASP A 121 13.17 9.47 -10.90
N GLU A 122 13.96 8.71 -10.14
CA GLU A 122 13.44 7.76 -9.14
C GLU A 122 13.85 8.20 -7.73
N LEU A 123 13.04 7.87 -6.72
CA LEU A 123 13.32 8.25 -5.33
C LEU A 123 14.68 7.74 -4.86
N TYR A 124 15.00 6.46 -5.13
CA TYR A 124 16.28 5.83 -4.79
C TYR A 124 17.47 6.36 -5.59
N THR A 125 17.26 7.25 -6.57
CA THR A 125 18.33 7.97 -7.28
C THR A 125 18.53 9.40 -6.79
N SER A 126 17.64 9.88 -5.92
CA SER A 126 17.69 11.25 -5.42
C SER A 126 18.84 11.48 -4.42
N ASN A 127 19.33 12.71 -4.36
CA ASN A 127 20.34 13.10 -3.37
C ASN A 127 19.82 12.91 -1.94
N SER A 128 18.55 13.23 -1.67
CA SER A 128 17.93 13.05 -0.35
C SER A 128 17.96 11.59 0.10
N TRP A 129 17.74 10.63 -0.81
CA TRP A 129 17.83 9.22 -0.48
C TRP A 129 19.25 8.75 -0.25
N LEU A 130 20.20 9.21 -1.08
CA LEU A 130 21.63 8.90 -0.90
C LEU A 130 22.15 9.40 0.45
N GLU A 131 21.79 10.62 0.84
CA GLU A 131 22.12 11.20 2.14
C GLU A 131 21.48 10.40 3.28
N ALA A 132 20.18 10.10 3.18
CA ALA A 132 19.48 9.30 4.19
C ALA A 132 20.07 7.88 4.36
N GLN A 133 20.48 7.25 3.25
CA GLN A 133 21.13 5.94 3.29
C GLN A 133 22.51 6.03 3.94
N ASP A 134 23.33 7.05 3.64
CA ASP A 134 24.64 7.24 4.27
C ASP A 134 24.50 7.50 5.78
N ASP A 135 23.55 8.33 6.19
CA ASP A 135 23.24 8.58 7.60
C ASP A 135 22.79 7.29 8.31
N LEU A 136 21.97 6.46 7.66
CA LEU A 136 21.55 5.16 8.19
C LEU A 136 22.72 4.18 8.33
N GLN A 137 23.66 4.14 7.37
CA GLN A 137 24.84 3.27 7.46
C GLN A 137 25.82 3.69 8.57
N ARG A 138 25.85 4.98 8.92
CA ARG A 138 26.69 5.49 10.02
C ARG A 138 26.14 5.15 11.40
N GLN A 139 24.86 4.78 11.52
CA GLN A 139 24.27 4.39 12.79
C GLN A 139 24.82 3.04 13.28
N PRO A 140 24.93 2.83 14.61
CA PRO A 140 25.34 1.55 15.15
C PRO A 140 24.37 0.45 14.74
N LYS A 141 24.88 -0.72 14.39
CA LYS A 141 24.06 -1.89 14.08
C LYS A 141 23.30 -2.37 15.30
N GLU A 142 22.09 -2.86 15.07
CA GLU A 142 21.28 -3.49 16.11
C GLU A 142 22.01 -4.69 16.75
N PRO A 143 22.01 -4.84 18.08
CA PRO A 143 22.70 -5.92 18.77
C PRO A 143 22.25 -7.30 18.25
N GLY A 144 23.20 -8.09 17.76
CA GLY A 144 22.92 -9.44 17.25
C GLY A 144 22.37 -9.48 15.82
N CYS A 145 22.24 -8.35 15.13
CA CYS A 145 21.84 -8.30 13.73
C CYS A 145 23.05 -8.06 12.81
N SER A 146 23.28 -8.95 11.84
CA SER A 146 24.32 -8.81 10.82
C SER A 146 23.79 -8.34 9.46
N LEU A 147 22.47 -8.10 9.35
CA LEU A 147 21.83 -7.69 8.11
C LEU A 147 22.21 -6.25 7.73
N GLU A 148 22.04 -5.93 6.45
CA GLU A 148 22.26 -4.59 5.92
C GLU A 148 21.07 -3.70 6.25
N HIS A 149 21.35 -2.44 6.59
CA HIS A 149 20.29 -1.44 6.74
C HIS A 149 19.92 -0.88 5.38
N VAL A 150 18.61 -0.80 5.10
CA VAL A 150 18.10 -0.28 3.84
C VAL A 150 16.98 0.70 4.12
N ILE A 151 16.92 1.77 3.34
CA ILE A 151 15.80 2.72 3.39
C ILE A 151 14.61 2.12 2.64
N MET A 152 13.45 2.18 3.28
CA MET A 152 12.17 1.86 2.66
C MET A 152 11.40 3.16 2.39
N GLY A 153 11.14 3.45 1.11
CA GLY A 153 10.40 4.63 0.70
C GLY A 153 8.90 4.38 0.77
N LEU A 154 8.17 5.21 1.51
CA LEU A 154 6.73 5.10 1.66
C LEU A 154 6.04 6.30 1.00
N MET A 155 5.23 6.03 -0.02
CA MET A 155 4.52 7.07 -0.79
C MET A 155 3.02 6.92 -0.60
N PHE A 156 2.44 7.80 0.22
CA PHE A 156 1.01 7.78 0.56
C PHE A 156 0.19 8.64 -0.40
N PHE A 157 -0.96 8.11 -0.81
CA PHE A 157 -1.93 8.81 -1.66
C PHE A 157 -3.35 8.59 -1.14
N SER A 158 -4.22 9.58 -1.31
CA SER A 158 -5.64 9.43 -1.04
C SER A 158 -6.43 10.21 -2.09
N ASP A 159 -7.49 9.60 -2.59
CA ASP A 159 -8.41 10.20 -3.54
C ASP A 159 -9.88 9.85 -3.20
N VAL A 160 -10.82 10.56 -3.81
CA VAL A 160 -12.25 10.25 -3.68
C VAL A 160 -12.57 9.12 -4.64
N THR A 161 -12.96 7.96 -4.12
CA THR A 161 -13.46 6.85 -4.94
C THR A 161 -14.98 6.74 -4.84
N HIS A 162 -15.61 6.56 -6.00
CA HIS A 162 -17.05 6.34 -6.09
C HIS A 162 -17.32 4.83 -6.02
N LEU A 163 -17.95 4.36 -4.93
CA LEU A 163 -18.07 2.93 -4.65
C LEU A 163 -19.14 2.21 -5.48
N ALA A 164 -20.11 2.93 -6.07
CA ALA A 164 -21.18 2.30 -6.85
C ALA A 164 -21.80 3.26 -7.88
N ASN A 165 -22.06 2.80 -9.12
CA ASN A 165 -22.72 3.62 -10.15
C ASN A 165 -24.17 4.05 -9.80
N PHE A 166 -24.82 3.34 -8.88
CA PHE A 166 -26.23 3.55 -8.53
C PHE A 166 -26.45 4.14 -7.13
N ARG A 167 -25.39 4.50 -6.41
CA ARG A 167 -25.49 5.13 -5.08
C ARG A 167 -24.38 6.17 -4.93
N THR A 168 -24.70 7.32 -4.35
CA THR A 168 -23.76 8.42 -4.01
C THR A 168 -22.83 8.08 -2.82
N ALA A 169 -22.45 6.81 -2.67
CA ALA A 169 -21.52 6.39 -1.63
C ALA A 169 -20.08 6.72 -2.07
N LYS A 170 -19.42 7.59 -1.29
CA LYS A 170 -18.02 7.96 -1.47
C LYS A 170 -17.17 7.23 -0.42
N ALA A 171 -16.01 6.76 -0.84
CA ALA A 171 -14.95 6.32 0.05
C ALA A 171 -13.70 7.18 -0.14
N TRP A 172 -12.88 7.19 0.90
CA TRP A 172 -11.60 7.88 0.94
C TRP A 172 -10.51 6.88 1.30
N PRO A 173 -10.09 6.02 0.37
CA PRO A 173 -9.00 5.10 0.59
C PRO A 173 -7.67 5.83 0.80
N LEU A 174 -6.80 5.19 1.55
CA LEU A 174 -5.39 5.53 1.68
C LEU A 174 -4.59 4.41 1.00
N TYR A 175 -3.87 4.78 -0.04
CA TYR A 175 -2.97 3.89 -0.76
C TYR A 175 -1.53 4.17 -0.36
N LEU A 176 -0.72 3.12 -0.45
CA LEU A 176 0.71 3.15 -0.26
C LEU A 176 1.37 2.54 -1.50
N TYR A 177 2.33 3.27 -2.06
CA TYR A 177 3.30 2.73 -3.00
C TYR A 177 4.68 2.75 -2.36
N PHE A 178 5.52 1.81 -2.75
CA PHE A 178 6.90 1.75 -2.31
C PHE A 178 7.81 2.51 -3.26
N GLY A 179 8.54 3.50 -2.74
CA GLY A 179 9.50 4.29 -3.50
C GLY A 179 10.73 3.51 -3.96
N ASN A 180 10.87 2.26 -3.52
CA ASN A 180 11.89 1.31 -3.96
C ASN A 180 11.54 0.66 -5.31
N LEU A 181 10.30 0.79 -5.77
CA LEU A 181 9.89 0.38 -7.11
C LEU A 181 10.12 1.51 -8.11
N SER A 182 10.38 1.14 -9.37
CA SER A 182 10.42 2.12 -10.46
C SER A 182 9.05 2.76 -10.68
N LYS A 183 9.03 4.01 -11.15
CA LYS A 183 7.79 4.69 -11.55
C LYS A 183 6.98 3.89 -12.57
N TYR A 184 7.65 3.08 -13.40
CA TYR A 184 7.00 2.23 -14.40
C TYR A 184 6.24 1.07 -13.76
N ALA A 185 6.84 0.43 -12.74
CA ALA A 185 6.14 -0.57 -11.95
C ALA A 185 4.95 0.07 -11.22
N CYS A 186 5.15 1.22 -10.55
CA CYS A 186 4.06 1.93 -9.87
C CYS A 186 2.93 2.38 -10.81
N SER A 187 3.24 2.72 -12.06
CA SER A 187 2.25 3.18 -13.05
C SER A 187 1.55 2.05 -13.80
N SER A 188 2.00 0.80 -13.64
CA SER A 188 1.37 -0.35 -14.30
C SER A 188 0.15 -0.81 -13.50
N PRO A 189 -1.05 -0.90 -14.10
CA PRO A 189 -2.23 -1.44 -13.41
C PRO A 189 -2.14 -2.93 -13.08
N THR A 190 -1.12 -3.62 -13.61
CA THR A 190 -0.94 -5.08 -13.49
C THR A 190 0.25 -5.45 -12.63
N SER A 191 0.93 -4.48 -12.05
CA SER A 191 2.10 -4.71 -11.19
C SER A 191 1.71 -4.95 -9.74
N ASP A 192 0.44 -4.83 -9.34
CA ASP A 192 0.03 -4.95 -7.94
C ASP A 192 0.86 -4.12 -6.94
N ALA A 193 1.47 -3.02 -7.41
CA ALA A 193 2.35 -2.15 -6.62
C ALA A 193 1.58 -1.19 -5.68
N CYS A 194 0.26 -1.16 -5.80
CA CYS A 194 -0.64 -0.30 -5.04
C CYS A 194 -1.20 -1.06 -3.84
N HIS A 195 -0.78 -0.68 -2.64
CA HIS A 195 -1.28 -1.29 -1.41
C HIS A 195 -2.37 -0.42 -0.80
N LEU A 196 -3.57 -0.97 -0.61
CA LEU A 196 -4.63 -0.30 0.12
C LEU A 196 -4.37 -0.48 1.63
N VAL A 197 -4.03 0.61 2.32
CA VAL A 197 -3.54 0.57 3.72
C VAL A 197 -4.48 1.27 4.70
N GLY A 198 -5.51 1.96 4.21
CA GLY A 198 -6.44 2.68 5.07
C GLY A 198 -7.72 3.10 4.39
N PHE A 199 -8.71 3.43 5.21
CA PHE A 199 -9.96 4.07 4.81
C PHE A 199 -10.28 5.19 5.78
N PHE A 200 -10.39 6.40 5.23
CA PHE A 200 -10.94 7.52 5.97
C PHE A 200 -12.47 7.47 5.94
N PRO A 201 -13.12 7.68 7.09
CA PRO A 201 -14.56 7.83 7.16
C PRO A 201 -14.99 9.06 6.36
N SER A 202 -16.18 9.01 5.75
CA SER A 202 -16.76 10.21 5.19
C SER A 202 -17.04 11.20 6.32
N VAL A 203 -16.39 12.36 6.29
CA VAL A 203 -16.71 13.46 7.20
C VAL A 203 -18.08 14.00 6.79
N CYS A 204 -19.15 13.47 7.37
CA CYS A 204 -20.43 14.16 7.38
C CYS A 204 -20.31 15.31 8.38
N GLN A 205 -19.99 16.49 7.87
CA GLN A 205 -20.33 17.76 8.53
C GLN A 205 -21.61 18.30 7.91
#